data_AF-A0A9Q4EYJ1-F1
#
_entry.id   AF-A0A9Q4EYJ1-F1
#
_cell.length_a   1.000
_cell.length_b   1.000
_cell.length_c   1.000
_cell.angle_alpha   90.00
_cell.angle_beta   90.00
_cell.angle_gamma   90.00
#
_symmetry.space_group_name_H-M   'P 1'
#
loop_
_entity.id
_entity.type
_entity.pdbx_description
1 polymer ?
#
loop_
_entity_poly.entity_id
_entity_poly.type
_entity_poly.pdbx_seq_one_letter_code
_entity_poly.pdbx_strand_id
1 'polypeptide(L)'
;MTLEKFADALPIPDTLKPVQQTKEKTYYEVTMEECTHQLHRDLPPTRLWGYNGLFPGPTIEVKRNENVYVKWMNNLPSEHFLPIDHTIHHSDSQHEEPEVKTVVHLHGGVTPDDSDGYPEAWFSKDFEQTGPYFKREVYHYPNQQRGAILWYHDHAMALTRLNVYAGLVGAYIIHDPKEKRLKLPSGEYDVPLLITDRTINEDGSLFYPSGPEN
;
A
#
# COMPACT_ATOMS: atom_id res chain seq x y z
N MET A 1 7.88 -27.35 -9.64
CA MET A 1 8.81 -26.82 -10.68
C MET A 1 9.27 -25.43 -10.22
N THR A 2 10.47 -24.96 -10.57
CA THR A 2 10.90 -23.58 -10.23
C THR A 2 10.87 -22.70 -11.47
N LEU A 3 10.52 -21.42 -11.32
CA LEU A 3 10.51 -20.44 -12.40
C LEU A 3 11.94 -20.13 -12.91
N GLU A 4 12.06 -19.79 -14.19
CA GLU A 4 13.34 -19.37 -14.79
C GLU A 4 13.80 -18.04 -14.18
N LYS A 5 15.05 -17.95 -13.74
CA LYS A 5 15.57 -16.71 -13.14
C LYS A 5 15.94 -15.71 -14.23
N PHE A 6 15.66 -14.43 -13.97
CA PHE A 6 16.06 -13.30 -14.84
C PHE A 6 15.42 -13.33 -16.25
N ALA A 7 14.19 -13.86 -16.36
CA ALA A 7 13.47 -13.99 -17.62
C ALA A 7 12.61 -12.76 -17.99
N ASP A 8 12.29 -11.93 -17.00
CA ASP A 8 11.43 -10.75 -17.15
C ASP A 8 12.21 -9.46 -16.82
N ALA A 9 11.93 -8.39 -17.55
CA ALA A 9 12.46 -7.08 -17.24
C ALA A 9 11.86 -6.54 -15.93
N LEU A 10 12.67 -5.84 -15.14
CA LEU A 10 12.19 -5.19 -13.92
C LEU A 10 11.18 -4.08 -14.27
N PRO A 11 9.92 -4.14 -13.80
CA PRO A 11 8.98 -3.04 -13.93
C PRO A 11 9.41 -1.85 -13.07
N ILE A 12 9.21 -0.64 -13.59
CA ILE A 12 9.37 0.61 -12.83
C ILE A 12 7.96 1.19 -12.62
N PRO A 13 7.41 1.21 -11.39
CA PRO A 13 6.10 1.78 -11.15
C PRO A 13 6.07 3.27 -11.50
N ASP A 14 5.03 3.67 -12.25
CA ASP A 14 4.83 5.07 -12.61
C ASP A 14 4.69 5.97 -11.37
N THR A 15 5.20 7.19 -11.48
CA THR A 15 4.99 8.23 -10.46
C THR A 15 3.54 8.71 -10.49
N LEU A 16 2.87 8.66 -9.34
CA LEU A 16 1.47 9.08 -9.19
C LEU A 16 1.31 10.56 -9.54
N LYS A 17 0.29 10.87 -10.33
CA LYS A 17 -0.08 12.26 -10.66
C LYS A 17 -1.16 12.76 -9.70
N PRO A 18 -1.06 13.99 -9.19
CA PRO A 18 -2.08 14.55 -8.33
C PRO A 18 -3.36 14.84 -9.10
N VAL A 19 -4.50 14.61 -8.45
CA VAL A 19 -5.83 15.00 -8.96
C VAL A 19 -5.95 16.52 -8.97
N GLN A 20 -5.40 17.19 -7.96
CA GLN A 20 -5.30 18.65 -7.89
C GLN A 20 -3.95 19.07 -7.32
N GLN A 21 -3.32 20.08 -7.91
CA GLN A 21 -2.09 20.65 -7.39
C GLN A 21 -2.11 22.17 -7.51
N THR A 22 -2.03 22.85 -6.37
CA THR A 22 -1.73 24.29 -6.28
C THR A 22 -0.39 24.46 -5.55
N LYS A 23 0.02 25.72 -5.35
CA LYS A 23 1.22 26.00 -4.55
C LYS A 23 1.03 25.65 -3.07
N GLU A 24 -0.20 25.71 -2.58
CA GLU A 24 -0.57 25.54 -1.17
C GLU A 24 -0.98 24.11 -0.81
N LYS A 25 -1.38 23.30 -1.80
CA LYS A 25 -1.93 21.95 -1.58
C LYS A 25 -1.70 21.04 -2.78
N THR A 26 -1.23 19.83 -2.53
CA THR A 26 -1.23 18.72 -3.49
C THR A 26 -2.20 17.65 -2.99
N TYR A 27 -3.15 17.24 -3.83
CA TYR A 27 -4.20 16.28 -3.50
C TYR A 27 -4.15 15.09 -4.44
N TYR A 28 -4.10 13.90 -3.85
CA TYR A 28 -4.11 12.62 -4.53
C TYR A 28 -5.34 11.81 -4.12
N GLU A 29 -5.73 10.91 -5.01
CA GLU A 29 -6.69 9.86 -4.75
C GLU A 29 -6.04 8.53 -5.10
N VAL A 30 -6.19 7.56 -4.20
CA VAL A 30 -5.69 6.20 -4.41
C VAL A 30 -6.75 5.21 -3.96
N THR A 31 -7.17 4.34 -4.87
CA THR A 31 -8.21 3.35 -4.62
C THR A 31 -7.58 1.97 -4.54
N MET A 32 -7.83 1.24 -3.45
CA MET A 32 -7.48 -0.17 -3.35
C MET A 32 -8.44 -0.99 -4.19
N GLU A 33 -7.90 -1.76 -5.14
CA GLU A 33 -8.68 -2.57 -6.08
C GLU A 33 -8.14 -3.99 -6.16
N GLU A 34 -9.04 -4.96 -6.31
CA GLU A 34 -8.66 -6.29 -6.74
C GLU A 34 -8.37 -6.29 -8.24
N CYS A 35 -7.23 -6.85 -8.61
CA CYS A 35 -6.73 -6.87 -9.98
C CYS A 35 -6.05 -8.20 -10.30
N THR A 36 -5.67 -8.38 -11.56
CA THR A 36 -4.82 -9.52 -11.96
C THR A 36 -3.61 -9.02 -12.74
N HIS A 37 -2.42 -9.51 -12.38
CA HIS A 37 -1.16 -9.20 -13.06
C HIS A 37 -0.34 -10.47 -13.27
N GLN A 38 0.38 -10.55 -14.38
CA GLN A 38 1.32 -11.64 -14.61
C GLN A 38 2.63 -11.37 -13.86
N LEU A 39 2.96 -12.22 -12.88
CA LEU A 39 4.15 -12.04 -12.03
C LEU A 39 5.43 -12.65 -12.63
N HIS A 40 5.29 -13.51 -13.64
CA HIS A 40 6.39 -14.14 -14.35
C HIS A 40 5.90 -14.59 -15.72
N ARG A 41 6.74 -14.50 -16.77
CA ARG A 41 6.39 -14.89 -18.16
C ARG A 41 5.74 -16.27 -18.26
N ASP A 42 6.17 -17.19 -17.41
CA ASP A 42 5.77 -18.61 -17.44
C ASP A 42 4.59 -18.93 -16.50
N LEU A 43 3.93 -17.92 -15.90
CA LEU A 43 2.75 -18.10 -15.04
C LEU A 43 1.48 -17.47 -15.64
N PRO A 44 0.29 -18.00 -15.32
CA PRO A 44 -0.96 -17.26 -15.51
C PRO A 44 -1.00 -15.96 -14.68
N PRO A 45 -1.91 -15.02 -14.99
CA PRO A 45 -2.13 -13.84 -14.15
C PRO A 45 -2.53 -14.20 -12.71
N THR A 46 -1.90 -13.56 -11.74
CA THR A 46 -2.14 -13.70 -10.31
C THR A 46 -3.19 -12.69 -9.85
N ARG A 47 -4.20 -13.13 -9.09
CA ARG A 47 -5.12 -12.24 -8.35
C ARG A 47 -4.38 -11.54 -7.21
N LEU A 48 -4.50 -10.21 -7.15
CA LEU A 48 -3.79 -9.35 -6.21
C LEU A 48 -4.72 -8.23 -5.72
N TRP A 49 -4.36 -7.63 -4.59
CA TRP A 49 -4.90 -6.33 -4.17
C TRP A 49 -3.84 -5.26 -4.36
N GLY A 50 -4.19 -4.20 -5.08
CA GLY A 50 -3.26 -3.17 -5.49
C GLY A 50 -3.79 -1.77 -5.24
N TYR A 51 -2.88 -0.85 -4.92
CA TYR A 51 -3.19 0.58 -4.92
C TYR A 51 -3.30 1.07 -6.37
N ASN A 52 -4.45 1.64 -6.72
CA ASN A 52 -4.90 1.89 -8.09
C ASN A 52 -4.86 0.64 -8.99
N GLY A 53 -5.10 -0.55 -8.40
CA GLY A 53 -5.06 -1.81 -9.11
C GLY A 53 -3.66 -2.20 -9.61
N LEU A 54 -2.60 -1.65 -9.01
CA LEU A 54 -1.20 -1.92 -9.36
C LEU A 54 -0.46 -2.65 -8.23
N PHE A 55 0.47 -3.53 -8.61
CA PHE A 55 1.41 -4.16 -7.70
C PHE A 55 2.86 -4.08 -8.24
N PRO A 56 3.76 -3.36 -7.55
CA PRO A 56 3.49 -2.45 -6.43
C PRO A 56 2.56 -1.30 -6.81
N GLY A 57 2.02 -0.62 -5.80
CA GLY A 57 1.31 0.64 -5.98
C GLY A 57 2.20 1.72 -6.63
N PRO A 58 1.61 2.80 -7.16
CA PRO A 58 2.34 3.86 -7.83
C PRO A 58 3.35 4.53 -6.89
N THR A 59 4.49 4.95 -7.42
CA THR A 59 5.49 5.70 -6.64
C THR A 59 4.95 7.09 -6.36
N ILE A 60 4.94 7.54 -5.10
CA ILE A 60 4.55 8.91 -4.76
C ILE A 60 5.81 9.72 -4.51
N GLU A 61 6.04 10.76 -5.31
CA GLU A 61 7.18 11.66 -5.14
C GLU A 61 6.72 13.03 -4.67
N VAL A 62 7.33 13.53 -3.61
CA VAL A 62 6.98 14.83 -3.01
C VAL A 62 8.22 15.65 -2.69
N LYS A 63 8.06 16.96 -2.56
CA LYS A 63 9.12 17.80 -2.03
C LYS A 63 9.03 17.86 -0.51
N ARG A 64 10.17 18.05 0.14
CA ARG A 64 10.20 18.43 1.56
C ARG A 64 9.31 19.67 1.80
N ASN A 65 8.48 19.63 2.84
CA ASN A 65 7.47 20.62 3.21
C ASN A 65 6.33 20.81 2.18
N GLU A 66 6.19 19.91 1.20
CA GLU A 66 5.01 19.91 0.33
C GLU A 66 3.77 19.50 1.14
N ASN A 67 2.73 20.32 1.10
CA ASN A 67 1.50 20.12 1.85
C ASN A 67 0.58 19.13 1.11
N VAL A 68 0.74 17.84 1.44
CA VAL A 68 0.15 16.74 0.68
C VAL A 68 -1.06 16.15 1.39
N TYR A 69 -2.08 15.84 0.60
CA TYR A 69 -3.27 15.13 1.04
C TYR A 69 -3.51 13.92 0.14
N VAL A 70 -3.85 12.79 0.73
CA VAL A 70 -4.19 11.57 -0.02
C VAL A 70 -5.51 11.03 0.51
N LYS A 71 -6.50 10.88 -0.37
CA LYS A 71 -7.69 10.10 -0.05
C LYS A 71 -7.43 8.64 -0.40
N TRP A 72 -7.23 7.82 0.61
CA TRP A 72 -7.06 6.37 0.47
C TRP A 72 -8.44 5.72 0.54
N MET A 73 -8.85 5.06 -0.53
CA MET A 73 -10.20 4.52 -0.66
C MET A 73 -10.15 3.00 -0.77
N ASN A 74 -11.16 2.35 -0.22
CA ASN A 74 -11.33 0.91 -0.33
C ASN A 74 -12.46 0.62 -1.33
N ASN A 75 -12.13 -0.03 -2.45
CA ASN A 75 -13.07 -0.60 -3.41
C ASN A 75 -12.85 -2.13 -3.59
N LEU A 76 -12.28 -2.77 -2.57
CA LEU A 76 -12.01 -4.21 -2.56
C LEU A 76 -13.30 -5.03 -2.44
N PRO A 77 -13.26 -6.33 -2.76
CA PRO A 77 -14.33 -7.26 -2.40
C PRO A 77 -14.58 -7.29 -0.89
N SER A 78 -15.80 -7.67 -0.50
CA SER A 78 -16.17 -7.81 0.92
C SER A 78 -15.57 -9.06 1.58
N GLU A 79 -15.04 -10.00 0.79
CA GLU A 79 -14.41 -11.25 1.25
C GLU A 79 -12.92 -11.25 0.90
N HIS A 80 -12.10 -11.76 1.81
CA HIS A 80 -10.66 -11.84 1.66
C HIS A 80 -10.26 -13.14 0.95
N PHE A 81 -9.31 -13.08 0.01
CA PHE A 81 -8.90 -14.27 -0.75
C PHE A 81 -7.77 -15.09 -0.12
N LEU A 82 -7.10 -14.56 0.90
CA LEU A 82 -6.14 -15.25 1.76
C LEU A 82 -6.78 -15.66 3.10
N PRO A 83 -6.27 -16.71 3.78
CA PRO A 83 -6.92 -17.26 4.97
C PRO A 83 -6.82 -16.33 6.20
N ILE A 84 -7.97 -15.84 6.66
CA ILE A 84 -8.09 -15.10 7.92
C ILE A 84 -8.14 -16.07 9.10
N ASP A 85 -7.34 -15.79 10.12
CA ASP A 85 -7.48 -16.42 11.43
C ASP A 85 -8.36 -15.52 12.29
N HIS A 86 -9.57 -15.98 12.61
CA HIS A 86 -10.54 -15.21 13.39
C HIS A 86 -10.31 -15.31 14.91
N THR A 87 -9.33 -16.08 15.37
CA THR A 87 -9.07 -16.30 16.81
C THR A 87 -8.09 -15.29 17.42
N ILE A 88 -7.31 -14.59 16.58
CA ILE A 88 -6.25 -13.67 17.02
C ILE A 88 -6.77 -12.29 17.43
N HIS A 89 -8.01 -11.97 17.11
CA HIS A 89 -8.67 -10.73 17.50
C HIS A 89 -10.16 -10.97 17.72
N HIS A 90 -10.64 -10.54 18.89
CA HIS A 90 -12.06 -10.51 19.19
C HIS A 90 -12.45 -9.05 19.31
N SER A 91 -13.47 -8.64 18.55
CA SER A 91 -14.02 -7.30 18.70
C SER A 91 -14.87 -7.21 19.96
N ASP A 92 -14.69 -6.13 20.72
CA ASP A 92 -15.58 -5.75 21.82
C ASP A 92 -16.83 -5.01 21.31
N SER A 93 -17.00 -4.84 19.99
CA SER A 93 -18.16 -4.17 19.39
C SER A 93 -19.43 -5.02 19.52
N GLN A 94 -20.55 -4.35 19.80
CA GLN A 94 -21.88 -4.99 19.80
C GLN A 94 -22.37 -5.34 18.38
N HIS A 95 -21.69 -4.86 17.35
CA HIS A 95 -22.00 -5.13 15.95
C HIS A 95 -20.93 -6.03 15.33
N GLU A 96 -21.34 -6.82 14.33
CA GLU A 96 -20.42 -7.60 13.52
C GLU A 96 -19.54 -6.66 12.69
N GLU A 97 -18.23 -6.87 12.78
CA GLU A 97 -17.25 -6.11 12.01
C GLU A 97 -17.11 -6.69 10.59
N PRO A 98 -16.75 -5.87 9.59
CA PRO A 98 -16.52 -6.35 8.24
C PRO A 98 -15.30 -7.28 8.20
N GLU A 99 -15.34 -8.29 7.32
CA GLU A 99 -14.22 -9.21 7.11
C GLU A 99 -12.99 -8.48 6.56
N VAL A 100 -13.18 -7.65 5.53
CA VAL A 100 -12.12 -6.86 4.90
C VAL A 100 -12.06 -5.46 5.51
N LYS A 101 -10.95 -5.20 6.22
CA LYS A 101 -10.62 -3.90 6.80
C LYS A 101 -9.30 -3.42 6.22
N THR A 102 -9.21 -2.12 5.94
CA THR A 102 -7.99 -1.51 5.41
C THR A 102 -7.68 -0.18 6.08
N VAL A 103 -6.40 0.15 6.22
CA VAL A 103 -5.91 1.47 6.64
C VAL A 103 -4.50 1.66 6.12
N VAL A 104 -4.19 2.82 5.55
CA VAL A 104 -2.86 3.06 4.98
C VAL A 104 -1.95 3.72 6.00
N HIS A 105 -0.81 3.10 6.28
CA HIS A 105 0.29 3.68 7.03
C HIS A 105 1.38 4.18 6.07
N LEU A 106 1.84 5.43 6.26
CA LEU A 106 3.03 5.95 5.60
C LEU A 106 4.25 5.70 6.49
N HIS A 107 4.94 4.60 6.24
CA HIS A 107 6.06 4.17 7.05
C HIS A 107 7.25 5.15 6.95
N GLY A 108 7.65 5.70 8.10
CA GLY A 108 8.67 6.75 8.20
C GLY A 108 8.14 8.17 8.01
N GLY A 109 6.83 8.33 7.80
CA GLY A 109 6.16 9.63 7.78
C GLY A 109 6.18 10.31 9.15
N VAL A 110 6.50 11.60 9.18
CA VAL A 110 6.27 12.50 10.32
C VAL A 110 4.88 13.08 10.11
N THR A 111 3.90 12.41 10.71
CA THR A 111 2.49 12.53 10.33
C THR A 111 1.62 12.81 11.57
N PRO A 112 0.54 13.61 11.45
CA PRO A 112 -0.48 13.69 12.50
C PRO A 112 -1.06 12.31 12.82
N ASP A 113 -1.39 12.04 14.08
CA ASP A 113 -1.83 10.73 14.57
C ASP A 113 -2.97 10.13 13.75
N ASP A 114 -3.95 10.94 13.39
CA ASP A 114 -5.13 10.52 12.65
C ASP A 114 -4.95 10.46 11.12
N SER A 115 -3.73 10.70 10.64
CA SER A 115 -3.28 10.41 9.27
C SER A 115 -2.14 9.39 9.24
N ASP A 116 -1.77 8.82 10.40
CA ASP A 116 -0.67 7.86 10.51
C ASP A 116 -1.09 6.45 10.10
N GLY A 117 -2.39 6.15 10.08
CA GLY A 117 -2.90 4.82 9.75
C GLY A 117 -2.87 3.86 10.94
N TYR A 118 -3.35 4.33 12.09
CA TYR A 118 -3.48 3.51 13.30
C TYR A 118 -4.28 2.22 13.01
N PRO A 119 -3.91 1.05 13.56
CA PRO A 119 -4.53 -0.23 13.19
C PRO A 119 -6.05 -0.28 13.36
N GLU A 120 -6.58 0.42 14.36
CA GLU A 120 -8.02 0.49 14.67
C GLU A 120 -8.69 1.76 14.09
N ALA A 121 -7.99 2.48 13.21
CA ALA A 121 -8.54 3.53 12.36
C ALA A 121 -8.88 3.01 10.96
N TRP A 122 -9.17 1.71 10.86
CA TRP A 122 -9.54 1.04 9.63
C TRP A 122 -10.87 1.50 9.06
N PHE A 123 -11.08 1.22 7.78
CA PHE A 123 -12.34 1.41 7.08
C PHE A 123 -12.58 0.25 6.12
N SER A 124 -13.86 -0.11 5.95
CA SER A 124 -14.31 -1.03 4.91
C SER A 124 -14.56 -0.28 3.59
N LYS A 125 -15.09 -1.00 2.60
CA LYS A 125 -15.46 -0.46 1.30
C LYS A 125 -16.29 0.82 1.44
N ASP A 126 -15.95 1.84 0.66
CA ASP A 126 -16.64 3.14 0.63
C ASP A 126 -16.78 3.84 2.00
N PHE A 127 -15.93 3.48 2.98
CA PHE A 127 -16.00 3.92 4.38
C PHE A 127 -17.32 3.56 5.08
N GLU A 128 -18.04 2.53 4.62
CA GLU A 128 -19.34 2.13 5.16
C GLU A 128 -19.28 1.79 6.66
N GLN A 129 -18.23 1.08 7.07
CA GLN A 129 -17.89 0.84 8.47
C GLN A 129 -16.47 1.33 8.73
N THR A 130 -16.25 1.87 9.92
CA THR A 130 -14.95 2.40 10.34
C THR A 130 -14.62 1.95 11.75
N GLY A 131 -13.32 1.79 12.01
CA GLY A 131 -12.80 1.39 13.30
C GLY A 131 -12.90 2.51 14.35
N PRO A 132 -12.77 2.17 15.64
CA PRO A 132 -13.03 3.09 16.75
C PRO A 132 -12.10 4.32 16.80
N TYR A 133 -10.95 4.28 16.11
CA TYR A 133 -10.00 5.40 16.04
C TYR A 133 -10.04 6.17 14.71
N PHE A 134 -10.96 5.83 13.80
CA PHE A 134 -11.10 6.54 12.54
C PHE A 134 -11.56 7.99 12.77
N LYS A 135 -10.90 8.96 12.14
CA LYS A 135 -11.27 10.38 12.23
C LYS A 135 -11.41 11.10 10.89
N ARG A 136 -10.89 10.55 9.79
CA ARG A 136 -10.84 11.24 8.48
C ARG A 136 -10.66 10.28 7.31
N GLU A 137 -11.26 10.61 6.17
CA GLU A 137 -11.05 9.90 4.89
C GLU A 137 -9.80 10.39 4.15
N VAL A 138 -9.44 11.68 4.31
CA VAL A 138 -8.35 12.33 3.58
C VAL A 138 -7.17 12.55 4.51
N TYR A 139 -6.10 11.78 4.31
CA TYR A 139 -4.91 11.80 5.13
C TYR A 139 -4.05 13.02 4.80
N HIS A 140 -3.39 13.58 5.80
CA HIS A 140 -2.53 14.76 5.66
C HIS A 140 -1.08 14.39 5.94
N TYR A 141 -0.21 14.62 4.94
CA TYR A 141 1.23 14.44 5.03
C TYR A 141 1.92 15.81 4.89
N PRO A 142 2.36 16.43 6.00
CA PRO A 142 3.02 17.73 5.96
C PRO A 142 4.43 17.69 5.34
N ASN A 143 5.05 16.50 5.28
CA ASN A 143 6.39 16.26 4.76
C ASN A 143 7.48 17.15 5.39
N GLN A 144 7.31 17.53 6.65
CA GLN A 144 8.23 18.38 7.41
C GLN A 144 9.39 17.59 8.01
N GLN A 145 10.06 16.80 7.18
CA GLN A 145 11.14 15.88 7.57
C GLN A 145 12.31 15.91 6.58
N ARG A 146 13.32 15.05 6.75
CA ARG A 146 14.46 14.94 5.81
C ARG A 146 14.03 14.32 4.48
N GLY A 147 14.82 14.55 3.43
CA GLY A 147 14.72 13.71 2.23
C GLY A 147 15.05 12.26 2.59
N ALA A 148 14.22 11.32 2.13
CA ALA A 148 14.32 9.92 2.50
C ALA A 148 13.46 9.03 1.58
N ILE A 149 13.79 7.74 1.58
CA ILE A 149 12.94 6.67 1.05
C ILE A 149 11.96 6.28 2.15
N LEU A 150 10.68 6.51 1.91
CA LEU A 150 9.56 5.99 2.68
C LEU A 150 8.83 4.96 1.83
N TRP A 151 7.86 4.30 2.43
CA TRP A 151 6.94 3.40 1.73
C TRP A 151 5.59 3.44 2.44
N TYR A 152 4.53 3.15 1.71
CA TYR A 152 3.18 3.08 2.26
C TYR A 152 2.62 1.67 2.10
N HIS A 153 1.88 1.23 3.11
CA HIS A 153 1.33 -0.12 3.15
C HIS A 153 0.08 -0.18 4.02
N ASP A 154 -0.69 -1.26 3.87
CA ASP A 154 -1.82 -1.50 4.76
C ASP A 154 -1.35 -1.80 6.20
N HIS A 155 -2.10 -1.35 7.20
CA HIS A 155 -1.79 -1.51 8.62
C HIS A 155 -3.01 -1.95 9.45
N ALA A 156 -4.02 -2.57 8.81
CA ALA A 156 -5.28 -2.89 9.49
C ALA A 156 -5.07 -3.90 10.62
N MET A 157 -5.80 -3.70 11.72
CA MET A 157 -5.77 -4.57 12.90
C MET A 157 -5.96 -6.03 12.51
N ALA A 158 -5.08 -6.91 12.99
CA ALA A 158 -5.06 -8.36 12.76
C ALA A 158 -4.92 -8.84 11.29
N LEU A 159 -5.06 -7.95 10.30
CA LEU A 159 -5.06 -8.28 8.87
C LEU A 159 -3.83 -7.79 8.12
N THR A 160 -2.99 -6.95 8.72
CA THR A 160 -1.78 -6.36 8.09
C THR A 160 -0.96 -7.38 7.31
N ARG A 161 -0.67 -8.57 7.89
CA ARG A 161 0.12 -9.62 7.22
C ARG A 161 -0.50 -10.09 5.90
N LEU A 162 -1.83 -10.15 5.83
CA LEU A 162 -2.59 -10.64 4.68
C LEU A 162 -2.73 -9.53 3.64
N ASN A 163 -3.16 -8.34 4.05
CA ASN A 163 -3.35 -7.20 3.17
C ASN A 163 -2.04 -6.78 2.47
N VAL A 164 -0.91 -6.77 3.20
CA VAL A 164 0.42 -6.51 2.63
C VAL A 164 0.86 -7.64 1.69
N TYR A 165 0.62 -8.90 2.05
CA TYR A 165 0.98 -10.04 1.18
C TYR A 165 0.16 -10.07 -0.11
N ALA A 166 -1.11 -9.67 -0.04
CA ALA A 166 -2.03 -9.53 -1.16
C ALA A 166 -1.56 -8.48 -2.19
N GLY A 167 -0.74 -7.51 -1.78
CA GLY A 167 -0.06 -6.57 -2.68
C GLY A 167 -0.14 -5.10 -2.30
N LEU A 168 -0.78 -4.74 -1.18
CA LEU A 168 -0.95 -3.34 -0.76
C LEU A 168 0.34 -2.72 -0.19
N VAL A 169 1.31 -2.46 -1.08
CA VAL A 169 2.59 -1.77 -0.81
C VAL A 169 2.94 -0.81 -1.95
N GLY A 170 3.60 0.30 -1.64
CA GLY A 170 4.15 1.22 -2.65
C GLY A 170 5.23 2.14 -2.10
N ALA A 171 6.04 2.74 -2.98
CA ALA A 171 7.12 3.64 -2.59
C ALA A 171 6.64 5.08 -2.40
N TYR A 172 7.24 5.79 -1.44
CA TYR A 172 7.01 7.21 -1.21
C TYR A 172 8.36 7.91 -1.02
N ILE A 173 8.73 8.85 -1.89
CA ILE A 173 10.04 9.50 -1.87
C ILE A 173 9.89 10.99 -1.54
N ILE A 174 10.57 11.42 -0.48
CA ILE A 174 10.67 12.85 -0.15
C ILE A 174 11.98 13.38 -0.73
N HIS A 175 11.87 14.33 -1.64
CA HIS A 175 13.01 15.04 -2.22
C HIS A 175 13.25 16.37 -1.48
N ASP A 176 14.42 16.53 -0.84
CA ASP A 176 14.86 17.83 -0.33
C ASP A 176 15.66 18.58 -1.42
N PRO A 177 15.21 19.75 -1.92
CA PRO A 177 15.96 20.53 -2.90
C PRO A 177 17.40 20.84 -2.48
N LYS A 178 17.70 20.88 -1.18
CA LYS A 178 19.06 21.10 -0.66
C LYS A 178 20.03 19.98 -1.00
N GLU A 179 19.54 18.77 -1.28
CA GLU A 179 20.37 17.60 -1.63
C GLU A 179 20.76 17.58 -3.10
N LYS A 180 20.07 18.34 -3.98
CA LYS A 180 20.41 18.42 -5.40
C LYS A 180 21.85 18.91 -5.67
N ARG A 181 22.44 19.70 -4.76
CA ARG A 181 23.85 20.14 -4.85
C ARG A 181 24.86 18.98 -4.80
N LEU A 182 24.47 17.82 -4.28
CA LEU A 182 25.31 16.62 -4.19
C LEU A 182 25.48 15.93 -5.55
N LYS A 183 24.62 16.24 -6.53
CA LYS A 183 24.64 15.62 -7.87
C LYS A 183 24.62 14.09 -7.83
N LEU A 184 23.83 13.52 -6.91
CA LEU A 184 23.52 12.08 -6.92
C LEU A 184 22.83 11.71 -8.25
N PRO A 185 22.92 10.43 -8.68
CA PRO A 185 22.09 9.93 -9.78
C PRO A 185 20.61 10.30 -9.56
N SER A 186 19.92 10.69 -10.63
CA SER A 186 18.54 11.19 -10.57
C SER A 186 17.82 10.99 -11.90
N GLY A 187 16.49 11.17 -11.91
CA GLY A 187 15.68 10.89 -13.10
C GLY A 187 15.65 9.40 -13.38
N GLU A 188 15.90 8.99 -14.62
CA GLU A 188 15.92 7.56 -15.02
C GLU A 188 16.99 6.71 -14.31
N TYR A 189 17.97 7.35 -13.64
CA TYR A 189 19.06 6.68 -12.91
C TYR A 189 18.80 6.52 -11.41
N ASP A 190 17.61 6.88 -10.93
CA ASP A 190 17.17 6.73 -9.53
C ASP A 190 15.90 5.86 -9.51
N VAL A 191 16.06 4.58 -9.15
CA VAL A 191 15.05 3.54 -9.37
C VAL A 191 14.70 2.85 -8.05
N PRO A 192 13.43 2.84 -7.61
CA PRO A 192 13.01 2.13 -6.41
C PRO A 192 13.01 0.60 -6.64
N LEU A 193 13.46 -0.16 -5.63
CA LEU A 193 13.41 -1.62 -5.61
C LEU A 193 12.60 -2.09 -4.40
N LEU A 194 11.37 -2.53 -4.63
CA LEU A 194 10.52 -3.14 -3.61
C LEU A 194 10.65 -4.66 -3.70
N ILE A 195 11.37 -5.25 -2.74
CA ILE A 195 11.62 -6.69 -2.72
C ILE A 195 10.56 -7.37 -1.87
N THR A 196 9.84 -8.32 -2.47
CA THR A 196 8.79 -9.08 -1.80
C THR A 196 8.91 -10.55 -2.17
N ASP A 197 9.07 -11.42 -1.18
CA ASP A 197 9.06 -12.87 -1.39
C ASP A 197 7.62 -13.38 -1.47
N ARG A 198 7.37 -14.34 -2.36
CA ARG A 198 6.05 -14.94 -2.56
C ARG A 198 6.19 -16.41 -2.89
N THR A 199 5.24 -17.20 -2.39
CA THR A 199 4.96 -18.54 -2.90
C THR A 199 3.77 -18.45 -3.85
N ILE A 200 3.92 -18.97 -5.06
CA ILE A 200 2.91 -18.89 -6.12
C ILE A 200 2.62 -20.32 -6.60
N ASN A 201 1.34 -20.67 -6.66
CA ASN A 201 0.88 -21.97 -7.15
C ASN A 201 1.07 -22.10 -8.66
N GLU A 202 0.95 -23.32 -9.19
CA GLU A 202 1.08 -23.58 -10.63
C GLU A 202 0.00 -22.88 -11.47
N ASP A 203 -1.16 -22.60 -10.88
CA ASP A 203 -2.25 -21.85 -11.51
C ASP A 203 -2.06 -20.31 -11.45
N GLY A 204 -0.94 -19.85 -10.90
CA GLY A 204 -0.62 -18.43 -10.73
C GLY A 204 -1.22 -17.79 -9.48
N SER A 205 -2.01 -18.49 -8.67
CA SER A 205 -2.56 -17.93 -7.43
C SER A 205 -1.52 -17.78 -6.32
N LEU A 206 -1.66 -16.74 -5.49
CA LEU A 206 -0.82 -16.58 -4.30
C LEU A 206 -1.11 -17.70 -3.29
N PHE A 207 -0.06 -18.33 -2.78
CA PHE A 207 -0.13 -19.21 -1.63
C PHE A 207 0.23 -18.42 -0.36
N TYR A 208 -0.61 -18.56 0.67
CA TYR A 208 -0.31 -18.12 2.03
C TYR A 208 -0.79 -19.22 2.99
N PRO A 209 0.03 -19.67 3.95
CA PRO A 209 -0.32 -20.79 4.82
C PRO A 209 -1.56 -20.49 5.67
N SER A 210 -2.48 -21.44 5.76
CA SER A 210 -3.70 -21.35 6.59
C SER A 210 -3.46 -21.62 8.07
N GLY A 211 -2.25 -22.06 8.44
CA GLY A 211 -1.83 -22.37 9.80
C GLY A 211 -0.41 -22.97 9.80
N PRO A 212 0.19 -23.22 10.98
CA PRO A 212 1.44 -23.96 11.05
C PRO A 212 1.25 -25.39 10.50
N GLU A 213 2.16 -25.82 9.62
CA GLU A 213 2.30 -27.24 9.28
C GLU A 213 2.87 -27.96 10.52
N ASN A 214 2.06 -28.82 11.15
CA ASN A 214 2.52 -29.70 12.22
C ASN A 214 3.25 -30.91 11.65
#